data_AF-A0A7S2VKW2-F1
#
_entry.id   AF-A0A7S2VKW2-F1
#
_cell.length_a   1.000
_cell.length_b   1.000
_cell.length_c   1.000
_cell.angle_alpha   90.00
_cell.angle_beta   90.00
_cell.angle_gamma   90.00
#
_symmetry.space_group_name_H-M   'P 1'
#
loop_
_entity.id
_entity.type
_entity.pdbx_description
1 polymer ?
#
loop_
_entity_poly.entity_id
_entity_poly.type
_entity_poly.pdbx_seq_one_letter_code
_entity_poly.pdbx_strand_id
1 'polypeptide(L)'
;ERPWARRQVFAAALYLATAIVALAGLAPLQPGDAGAFLACFLLAWASMGSLSLLTMLVDPADESVSDASVKGCPVEDEPFCTACQVPVRVGSKHCWECNKC
;
A
#
# COMPACT_ATOMS: atom_id res chain seq x y z
N GLU A 1 8.61 -13.47 7.60
CA GLU A 1 8.96 -12.53 6.50
C GLU A 1 7.81 -12.49 5.52
N ARG A 2 7.25 -11.31 5.20
CA ARG A 2 6.22 -11.24 4.15
C ARG A 2 6.93 -11.38 2.81
N PRO A 3 6.73 -12.47 2.04
CA PRO A 3 7.13 -12.43 0.65
C PRO A 3 6.41 -11.23 0.04
N TRP A 4 7.14 -10.36 -0.66
CA TRP A 4 6.50 -9.28 -1.40
C TRP A 4 5.34 -9.88 -2.18
N ALA A 5 4.12 -9.46 -1.87
CA ALA A 5 2.98 -10.02 -2.53
C ALA A 5 3.18 -9.77 -4.03
N ARG A 6 2.89 -10.76 -4.90
CA ARG A 6 3.01 -10.60 -6.36
C ARG A 6 2.45 -9.27 -6.87
N ARG A 7 1.43 -8.74 -6.17
CA ARG A 7 0.81 -7.44 -6.35
C ARG A 7 1.73 -6.24 -6.14
N GLN A 8 2.58 -6.24 -5.10
CA GLN A 8 3.55 -5.17 -4.85
C GLN A 8 4.61 -5.12 -5.94
N VAL A 9 5.12 -6.29 -6.36
CA VAL A 9 6.07 -6.40 -7.48
C VAL A 9 5.42 -5.89 -8.78
N PHE A 10 4.18 -6.31 -9.05
CA PHE A 10 3.43 -5.87 -10.22
C PHE A 10 3.17 -4.35 -10.21
N ALA A 11 2.76 -3.80 -9.06
CA ALA A 11 2.54 -2.36 -8.90
C ALA A 11 3.85 -1.57 -9.11
N ALA A 12 4.97 -2.03 -8.55
CA ALA A 12 6.27 -1.42 -8.76
C ALA A 12 6.69 -1.47 -10.24
N ALA A 13 6.47 -2.61 -10.92
CA ALA A 13 6.77 -2.77 -12.33
C ALA A 13 5.95 -1.82 -13.21
N LEU A 14 4.64 -1.71 -12.96
CA LEU A 14 3.76 -0.74 -13.63
C LEU A 14 4.22 0.70 -13.39
N TYR A 15 4.61 1.02 -12.16
CA TYR A 15 5.08 2.36 -11.79
C TYR A 15 6.37 2.75 -12.52
N LEU A 16 7.31 1.80 -12.67
CA LEU A 16 8.52 2.01 -13.47
C LEU A 16 8.19 2.16 -14.97
N ALA A 17 7.24 1.37 -15.49
CA ALA A 17 6.82 1.47 -16.88
C ALA A 17 6.22 2.86 -17.20
N THR A 18 5.45 3.47 -16.29
CA THR A 18 4.90 4.82 -16.52
C THR A 18 5.99 5.89 -16.58
N ALA A 19 7.05 5.78 -15.76
CA ALA A 19 8.21 6.67 -15.87
C ALA A 19 8.91 6.54 -17.23
N ILE A 20 9.12 5.31 -17.71
CA ILE A 20 9.77 5.08 -19.01
C ILE A 20 8.95 5.72 -20.14
N VAL A 21 7.63 5.50 -20.15
CA VAL A 21 6.73 6.09 -21.15
C VAL A 21 6.74 7.61 -21.10
N ALA A 22 6.69 8.19 -19.90
CA ALA A 22 6.72 9.64 -19.74
C ALA A 22 8.05 10.24 -20.21
N LEU A 23 9.18 9.62 -19.85
CA LEU A 23 10.51 10.05 -20.31
C LEU A 23 10.66 9.95 -21.82
N ALA A 24 10.17 8.86 -22.44
CA ALA A 24 10.18 8.70 -23.89
C ALA A 24 9.33 9.78 -24.59
N GLY A 25 8.19 10.17 -24.00
CA GLY A 25 7.33 11.22 -24.53
C GLY A 25 7.87 12.65 -24.32
N LEU A 26 8.66 12.88 -23.26
CA LEU A 26 9.28 14.16 -22.95
C LEU A 26 10.63 14.37 -23.65
N ALA A 27 11.34 13.28 -24.02
CA ALA A 27 12.62 13.32 -24.73
C ALA A 27 12.64 14.20 -26.00
N PRO A 28 11.60 14.26 -26.86
CA PRO A 28 11.60 15.10 -28.06
C PRO A 28 11.30 16.59 -27.80
N LEU A 29 11.01 17.00 -26.55
CA LEU A 29 10.75 18.42 -26.26
C LEU A 29 12.02 19.26 -26.36
N GLN A 30 11.91 20.43 -26.97
CA GLN A 30 13.06 21.32 -27.19
C GLN A 30 13.60 21.93 -25.88
N PRO A 31 14.92 22.23 -25.82
CA PRO A 31 15.66 22.51 -24.58
C PRO A 31 15.33 23.85 -23.87
N GLY A 32 14.32 24.61 -24.28
CA GLY A 32 13.98 25.91 -23.68
C GLY A 32 13.23 25.81 -22.36
N ASP A 33 12.10 25.09 -22.35
CA ASP A 33 11.18 25.00 -21.20
C ASP A 33 11.03 23.57 -20.64
N ALA A 34 11.53 22.57 -21.36
CA ALA A 34 11.35 21.17 -21.01
C ALA A 34 11.98 20.78 -19.66
N GLY A 35 13.04 21.49 -19.24
CA GLY A 35 13.77 21.19 -18.01
C GLY A 35 12.92 21.37 -16.75
N ALA A 36 12.17 22.48 -16.66
CA ALA A 36 11.31 22.75 -15.51
C ALA A 36 10.14 21.75 -15.43
N PHE A 37 9.49 21.48 -16.56
CA PHE A 37 8.41 20.48 -16.63
C PHE A 37 8.90 19.08 -16.30
N LEU A 38 10.05 18.66 -16.82
CA LEU A 38 10.65 17.37 -16.50
C LEU A 38 11.02 17.27 -15.02
N ALA A 39 11.60 18.32 -14.44
CA ALA A 39 11.93 18.36 -13.02
C ALA A 39 10.67 18.24 -12.15
N CYS A 40 9.62 19.00 -12.45
CA CYS A 40 8.33 18.91 -11.75
C CYS A 40 7.71 17.51 -11.88
N PHE A 41 7.74 16.92 -13.08
CA PHE A 41 7.27 15.56 -13.31
C PHE A 41 8.05 14.54 -12.48
N LEU A 42 9.38 14.57 -12.53
CA LEU A 42 10.23 13.64 -11.80
C LEU A 42 10.04 13.77 -10.29
N LEU A 43 9.90 14.99 -9.76
CA LEU A 43 9.63 15.22 -8.35
C LEU A 43 8.26 14.67 -7.92
N ALA A 44 7.21 14.94 -8.71
CA ALA A 44 5.87 14.42 -8.43
C ALA A 44 5.81 12.88 -8.54
N TRP A 45 6.47 12.33 -9.55
CA TRP A 45 6.57 10.88 -9.73
C TRP A 45 7.40 10.23 -8.61
N ALA A 46 8.52 10.80 -8.21
CA ALA A 46 9.33 10.25 -7.12
C ALA A 46 8.59 10.32 -5.77
N SER A 47 7.87 11.40 -5.50
CA SER A 47 7.11 11.56 -4.25
C SER A 47 5.95 10.57 -4.16
N MET A 48 5.14 10.45 -5.22
CA MET A 48 4.06 9.46 -5.27
C MET A 48 4.59 8.02 -5.16
N GLY A 49 5.72 7.72 -5.81
CA GLY A 49 6.34 6.39 -5.74
C GLY A 49 6.82 6.06 -4.33
N SER A 50 7.49 7.02 -3.69
CA SER A 50 7.97 6.91 -2.31
C SER A 50 6.82 6.70 -1.33
N LEU A 51 5.77 7.51 -1.43
CA LEU A 51 4.58 7.37 -0.58
C LEU A 51 3.89 6.03 -0.79
N SER A 52 3.74 5.59 -2.05
CA SER A 52 3.14 4.28 -2.37
C SER A 52 3.93 3.13 -1.76
N LEU A 53 5.27 3.17 -1.86
CA LEU A 53 6.14 2.18 -1.24
C LEU A 53 6.01 2.19 0.29
N LEU A 54 6.01 3.38 0.92
CA LEU A 54 5.82 3.50 2.36
C LEU A 54 4.47 2.92 2.79
N THR A 55 3.38 3.22 2.08
CA THR A 55 2.07 2.63 2.37
C THR A 55 2.07 1.11 2.22
N MET A 56 2.75 0.56 1.22
CA MET A 56 2.87 -0.90 1.04
C MET A 56 3.66 -1.60 2.16
N LEU A 57 4.50 -0.87 2.90
CA LEU A 57 5.26 -1.39 4.04
C LEU A 57 4.45 -1.40 5.34
N VAL A 58 3.36 -0.65 5.42
CA VAL A 58 2.48 -0.62 6.59
C VAL A 58 1.70 -1.94 6.71
N ASP A 59 1.56 -2.44 7.93
CA ASP A 59 0.68 -3.58 8.19
C ASP A 59 -0.79 -3.17 8.02
N PRO A 60 -1.57 -3.80 7.14
CA PRO A 60 -3.00 -3.52 7.06
C PRO A 60 -3.80 -4.09 8.25
N ALA A 61 -3.18 -4.86 9.16
CA ALA A 61 -3.85 -5.31 10.39
C ALA A 61 -4.24 -4.11 11.26
N ASP A 62 -5.44 -4.16 11.82
CA ASP A 62 -5.86 -3.22 12.85
C ASP A 62 -5.00 -3.43 14.09
N GLU A 63 -4.22 -2.40 14.47
CA GLU A 63 -3.31 -2.46 15.62
C GLU A 63 -4.03 -2.82 16.92
N SER A 64 -5.33 -2.53 17.01
CA SER A 64 -6.14 -2.83 18.18
C SER A 64 -6.58 -4.30 18.30
N VAL A 65 -6.39 -5.10 17.26
CA VAL A 65 -6.74 -6.53 17.21
C VAL A 65 -5.56 -7.43 17.63
N SER A 66 -4.39 -6.83 17.87
CA SER A 66 -3.12 -7.53 18.05
C SER A 66 -2.94 -8.24 19.39
N ASP A 67 -3.91 -8.16 20.32
CA ASP A 67 -3.79 -8.81 21.62
C ASP A 67 -4.03 -10.33 21.52
N ALA A 68 -2.94 -11.05 21.25
CA ALA A 68 -2.94 -12.51 21.14
C ALA A 68 -3.39 -13.22 22.43
N SER A 69 -3.42 -12.52 23.57
CA SER A 69 -3.92 -13.07 24.83
C SER A 69 -5.43 -13.33 24.82
N VAL A 70 -6.17 -12.69 23.91
CA VAL A 70 -7.64 -12.74 23.83
C VAL A 70 -8.12 -13.71 22.73
N LYS A 71 -7.21 -14.46 22.11
CA LYS A 71 -7.56 -15.37 21.01
C LYS A 71 -8.46 -16.50 21.52
N GLY A 72 -9.64 -16.63 20.92
CA GLY A 72 -10.66 -17.63 21.29
C GLY A 72 -11.53 -17.24 22.50
N CYS A 73 -11.33 -16.04 23.05
CA CYS A 73 -12.15 -15.50 24.13
C CYS A 73 -13.09 -14.42 23.55
N PRO A 74 -14.34 -14.77 23.16
CA PRO A 74 -15.31 -13.75 22.79
C PRO A 74 -15.59 -12.88 24.02
N VAL A 75 -15.47 -11.56 23.87
CA VAL A 75 -15.90 -10.59 24.87
C VAL A 75 -17.38 -10.32 24.64
N GLU A 76 -18.20 -10.43 25.68
CA GLU A 76 -19.64 -10.13 25.58
C GLU A 76 -19.83 -8.69 25.06
N ASP A 77 -20.78 -8.54 24.13
CA ASP A 77 -21.15 -7.29 23.46
C ASP A 77 -20.08 -6.63 22.55
N GLU A 78 -18.95 -7.31 22.26
CA GLU A 78 -17.98 -6.83 21.27
C GLU A 78 -18.06 -7.58 19.93
N PRO A 79 -17.83 -6.90 18.79
CA PRO A 79 -17.70 -7.55 17.50
C PRO A 79 -16.55 -8.57 17.52
N PHE A 80 -16.76 -9.76 16.93
CA PHE A 80 -15.77 -10.84 16.93
C PHE A 80 -15.48 -11.32 15.51
N CYS A 81 -14.20 -11.39 15.15
CA CYS A 81 -13.73 -11.85 13.85
C CYS A 81 -13.60 -13.38 13.87
N THR A 82 -14.58 -14.11 13.34
CA THR A 82 -14.62 -15.59 13.38
C THR A 82 -13.48 -16.26 12.60
N ALA A 83 -12.92 -15.60 11.58
CA ALA A 83 -11.77 -16.11 10.83
C ALA A 83 -10.47 -16.06 11.64
N CYS A 84 -10.20 -14.94 12.30
CA CYS A 84 -8.99 -14.75 13.11
C CYS A 84 -9.14 -15.20 14.57
N GLN A 85 -10.38 -15.45 15.02
CA GLN A 85 -10.74 -15.84 16.39
C GLN A 85 -10.33 -14.80 17.44
N VAL A 86 -10.60 -13.52 17.17
CA VAL A 86 -10.23 -12.38 18.02
C VAL A 86 -11.36 -11.34 18.08
N PRO A 87 -11.56 -10.63 19.20
CA PRO A 87 -12.41 -9.45 19.25
C PRO A 87 -11.89 -8.35 18.33
N VAL A 88 -12.78 -7.55 17.75
CA VAL A 88 -12.45 -6.45 16.84
C VAL A 88 -13.30 -5.22 17.15
N ARG A 89 -12.78 -4.04 16.82
CA ARG A 89 -13.55 -2.79 17.00
C ARG A 89 -14.75 -2.72 16.07
N VAL A 90 -15.74 -1.93 16.47
CA VAL A 90 -16.86 -1.58 15.61
C VAL A 90 -16.33 -0.89 14.34
N GLY A 91 -16.60 -1.50 13.19
CA GLY A 91 -16.15 -1.00 11.88
C GLY A 91 -14.93 -1.72 11.30
N SER A 92 -14.18 -2.47 12.10
CA SER A 92 -13.09 -3.32 11.61
C SER A 92 -13.65 -4.46 10.76
N LYS A 93 -12.92 -4.84 9.71
CA LYS A 93 -13.35 -5.86 8.73
C LYS A 93 -12.23 -6.84 8.48
N HIS A 94 -12.58 -8.11 8.28
CA HIS A 94 -11.60 -9.11 7.85
C HIS A 94 -11.28 -8.92 6.36
N CYS A 95 -10.00 -8.73 6.05
CA CYS A 95 -9.48 -8.75 4.69
C CYS A 95 -9.03 -10.17 4.34
N TRP A 96 -9.82 -10.85 3.50
CA TRP A 96 -9.53 -12.23 3.04
C TRP A 96 -8.23 -12.36 2.25
N GLU A 97 -7.82 -11.30 1.57
CA GLU A 97 -6.58 -11.30 0.79
C GLU A 97 -5.35 -11.14 1.67
N CYS A 98 -5.46 -10.35 2.73
CA CYS A 98 -4.40 -10.17 3.72
C CYS A 98 -4.43 -11.24 4.81
N ASN A 99 -5.55 -11.97 4.94
CA ASN A 99 -5.89 -12.86 6.04
C ASN A 99 -5.70 -12.19 7.41
N LYS A 100 -6.20 -10.96 7.53
CA LYS A 100 -6.04 -10.08 8.70
C LYS A 100 -7.36 -9.35 8.96
N CYS A 101 -7.70 -9.21 10.23
CA CYS A 101 -8.50 -8.10 10.71
C CYS A 101 -7.46 -7.06 11.21
#